data_AF-A0A852UUC7-F1
#
_entry.id   AF-A0A852UUC7-F1
#
_cell.length_a   1.000
_cell.length_b   1.000
_cell.length_c   1.000
_cell.angle_alpha   90.00
_cell.angle_beta   90.00
_cell.angle_gamma   90.00
#
_symmetry.space_group_name_H-M   'P 1'
#
loop_
_entity.id
_entity.type
_entity.pdbx_description
1 polymer ?
#
loop_
_entity_poly.entity_id
_entity_poly.type
_entity_poly.pdbx_seq_one_letter_code
_entity_poly.pdbx_strand_id
1 'polypeptide(L)'
;MAPRLILIKADGSVSVHADDRAFKPLNWMNPPCRLREEEGTWTVTHGKSGEKLVLTMEEILHDSTHELGVDPGLIKDGVEAHLQELLAEHITTLGAGWTLVRREYMTAIGPVDILCRDHEGATVAVELKRRAGIDAVEQLTRYLELMNRDPLLAPVAGVLAAQAIAPQARTLAEDRGIRCVTLDYDALRGIERTDTLF
;
A
#
# COMPACT_ATOMS: atom_id res chain seq x y z
N MET A 1 12.20 35.12 3.79
CA MET A 1 12.22 33.78 3.14
C MET A 1 12.38 32.71 4.22
N ALA A 2 12.38 31.42 3.88
CA ALA A 2 12.60 30.34 4.85
C ALA A 2 13.44 29.22 4.22
N PRO A 3 14.32 28.53 4.98
CA PRO A 3 15.07 27.39 4.47
C PRO A 3 14.14 26.28 3.98
N ARG A 4 14.40 25.75 2.78
CA ARG A 4 13.65 24.65 2.18
C ARG A 4 14.62 23.66 1.55
N LEU A 5 14.25 22.39 1.58
CA LEU A 5 14.92 21.36 0.80
C LEU A 5 14.19 21.22 -0.55
N ILE A 6 14.92 21.41 -1.64
CA ILE A 6 14.42 21.24 -3.01
C ILE A 6 15.07 19.99 -3.59
N LEU A 7 14.26 18.99 -3.98
CA LEU A 7 14.74 17.83 -4.72
C LEU A 7 14.31 17.94 -6.17
N ILE A 8 15.28 17.78 -7.06
CA ILE A 8 15.11 17.71 -8.51
C ILE A 8 15.66 16.36 -8.97
N LYS A 9 14.86 15.56 -9.66
CA LYS A 9 15.26 14.23 -10.12
C LYS A 9 15.56 14.22 -11.62
N ALA A 10 16.27 13.18 -12.07
CA ALA A 10 16.64 13.00 -13.48
C ALA A 10 15.43 12.86 -14.44
N ASP A 11 14.26 12.44 -13.95
CA ASP A 11 13.01 12.41 -14.72
C ASP A 11 12.35 13.80 -14.88
N GLY A 12 12.93 14.83 -14.26
CA GLY A 12 12.46 16.22 -14.23
C GLY A 12 11.53 16.53 -13.08
N SER A 13 11.11 15.55 -12.26
CA SER A 13 10.23 15.81 -11.12
C SER A 13 10.89 16.71 -10.07
N VAL A 14 10.10 17.60 -9.47
CA VAL A 14 10.55 18.55 -8.45
C VAL A 14 9.67 18.48 -7.22
N SER A 15 10.27 18.57 -6.03
CA SER A 15 9.54 18.61 -4.75
C SER A 15 10.22 19.55 -3.74
N VAL A 16 9.40 20.29 -2.98
CA VAL A 16 9.83 21.29 -1.98
C VAL A 16 9.37 20.87 -0.59
N HIS A 17 10.30 20.79 0.36
CA HIS A 17 10.06 20.23 1.70
C HIS A 17 10.39 21.23 2.82
N ALA A 18 9.74 21.02 3.97
CA ALA A 18 10.02 21.68 5.26
C ALA A 18 9.91 20.65 6.39
N ASP A 19 10.55 20.94 7.53
CA ASP A 19 10.66 19.99 8.66
C ASP A 19 9.32 19.71 9.38
N ASP A 20 8.34 20.61 9.28
CA ASP A 20 7.12 20.60 10.09
C ASP A 20 6.03 19.65 9.58
N ARG A 21 6.13 19.16 8.34
CA ARG A 21 5.16 18.25 7.73
C ARG A 21 5.80 16.93 7.38
N ALA A 22 5.56 15.93 8.23
CA ALA A 22 6.00 14.56 8.03
C ALA A 22 5.60 14.03 6.64
N PHE A 23 6.62 13.64 5.87
CA PHE A 23 6.60 12.91 4.59
C PHE A 23 6.11 13.61 3.31
N LYS A 24 5.10 14.49 3.34
CA LYS A 24 4.57 15.10 2.10
C LYS A 24 5.29 16.40 1.75
N PRO A 25 5.74 16.59 0.50
CA PRO A 25 6.25 17.88 0.06
C PRO A 25 5.17 18.96 0.20
N LEU A 26 5.59 20.20 0.49
CA LEU A 26 4.73 21.38 0.51
C LEU A 26 4.19 21.71 -0.89
N ASN A 27 5.01 21.51 -1.91
CA ASN A 27 4.66 21.69 -3.30
C ASN A 27 5.52 20.74 -4.16
N TRP A 28 4.96 20.23 -5.25
CA TRP A 28 5.63 19.29 -6.13
C TRP A 28 5.07 19.36 -7.55
N MET A 29 5.87 18.89 -8.51
CA MET A 29 5.44 18.73 -9.90
C MET A 29 5.99 17.41 -10.43
N ASN A 30 5.08 16.60 -10.97
CA ASN A 30 5.38 15.28 -11.54
C ASN A 30 5.96 15.42 -12.95
N PRO A 31 6.72 14.41 -13.44
CA PRO A 31 7.27 14.46 -14.78
C PRO A 31 6.16 14.29 -15.84
N PRO A 32 6.38 14.74 -17.09
CA PRO A 32 7.62 15.32 -17.60
C PRO A 32 7.71 16.82 -17.26
N CYS A 33 8.86 17.25 -16.74
CA CYS A 33 9.10 18.64 -16.40
C CYS A 33 10.40 19.14 -17.04
N ARG A 34 10.43 20.43 -17.36
CA ARG A 34 11.65 21.13 -17.80
C ARG A 34 12.02 22.18 -16.76
N LEU A 35 13.25 22.13 -16.28
CA LEU A 35 13.83 23.14 -15.39
C LEU A 35 14.54 24.21 -16.23
N ARG A 36 14.30 25.47 -15.90
CA ARG A 36 15.09 26.60 -16.38
C ARG A 36 15.63 27.35 -15.17
N GLU A 37 16.95 27.46 -15.10
CA GLU A 37 17.65 28.13 -14.03
C GLU A 37 18.06 29.53 -14.47
N GLU A 38 17.63 30.53 -13.73
CA GLU A 38 18.03 31.93 -13.87
C GLU A 38 18.54 32.42 -12.51
N GLU A 39 19.30 33.52 -12.51
CA GLU A 39 19.88 34.07 -11.29
C GLU A 39 18.78 34.41 -10.25
N GLY A 40 18.82 33.72 -9.10
CA GLY A 40 17.84 33.86 -8.01
C GLY A 40 16.44 33.32 -8.30
N THR A 41 16.16 32.79 -9.50
CA THR A 41 14.83 32.26 -9.86
C THR A 41 14.93 31.03 -10.73
N TRP A 42 14.37 29.91 -10.26
CA TRP A 42 14.24 28.69 -11.04
C TRP A 42 12.78 28.47 -11.45
N THR A 43 12.55 28.11 -12.70
CA THR A 43 11.21 27.83 -13.23
C THR A 43 11.12 26.39 -13.72
N VAL A 44 10.22 25.62 -13.12
CA VAL A 44 9.86 24.28 -13.55
C VAL A 44 8.58 24.38 -14.38
N THR A 45 8.58 23.85 -15.60
CA THR A 45 7.40 23.83 -16.48
C THR A 45 6.99 22.39 -16.79
N HIS A 46 5.73 22.04 -16.49
CA HIS A 46 5.19 20.73 -16.86
C HIS A 46 5.01 20.64 -18.37
N GLY A 47 5.56 19.60 -18.98
CA GLY A 47 5.68 19.48 -20.43
C GLY A 47 4.34 19.31 -21.16
N LYS A 48 3.30 18.84 -20.48
CA LYS A 48 1.97 18.61 -21.06
C LYS A 48 0.96 19.72 -20.73
N SER A 49 0.86 20.11 -19.47
CA SER A 49 -0.12 21.12 -19.01
C SER A 49 0.38 22.55 -19.19
N GLY A 50 1.70 22.76 -19.28
CA GLY A 50 2.31 24.09 -19.29
C GLY A 50 2.29 24.79 -17.93
N GLU A 51 1.81 24.12 -16.87
CA GLU A 51 1.85 24.63 -15.51
C GLU A 51 3.27 24.94 -15.07
N LYS A 52 3.43 25.99 -14.27
CA LYS A 52 4.73 26.47 -13.82
C LYS A 52 4.83 26.47 -12.30
N LEU A 53 5.94 25.95 -11.80
CA LEU A 53 6.39 26.14 -10.42
C LEU A 53 7.60 27.07 -10.46
N VAL A 54 7.48 28.25 -9.84
CA VAL A 54 8.54 29.25 -9.78
C VAL A 54 9.12 29.26 -8.37
N LEU A 55 10.43 29.05 -8.27
CA LEU A 55 11.19 29.01 -7.03
C LEU A 55 12.10 30.24 -7.00
N THR A 56 11.80 31.20 -6.13
CA THR A 56 12.66 32.35 -5.90
C THR A 56 13.56 32.07 -4.70
N MET A 57 14.87 32.19 -4.89
CA MET A 57 15.89 31.84 -3.90
C MET A 57 16.75 33.05 -3.58
N GLU A 58 16.93 33.33 -2.29
CA GLU A 58 17.79 34.39 -1.79
C GLU A 58 19.21 33.88 -1.53
N GLU A 59 19.34 32.67 -0.99
CA GLU A 59 20.62 32.05 -0.65
C GLU A 59 20.55 30.54 -0.87
N ILE A 60 21.65 29.95 -1.35
CA ILE A 60 21.83 28.51 -1.44
C ILE A 60 22.78 28.08 -0.31
N LEU A 61 22.22 27.44 0.71
CA LEU A 61 23.00 26.94 1.86
C LEU A 61 23.84 25.72 1.49
N HIS A 62 23.33 24.86 0.60
CA HIS A 62 24.00 23.65 0.13
C HIS A 62 23.44 23.22 -1.23
N ASP A 63 24.31 22.84 -2.15
CA ASP A 63 23.98 22.26 -3.45
C ASP A 63 24.82 21.00 -3.68
N SER A 64 24.15 19.90 -4.05
CA SER A 64 24.76 18.58 -4.23
C SER A 64 24.05 17.81 -5.33
N THR A 65 24.82 17.09 -6.15
CA THR A 65 24.30 16.26 -7.23
C THR A 65 24.83 14.84 -7.10
N HIS A 66 23.95 13.86 -7.31
CA HIS A 66 24.26 12.44 -7.21
C HIS A 66 23.65 11.65 -8.37
N GLU A 67 24.46 10.78 -8.99
CA GLU A 67 23.95 9.76 -9.91
C GLU A 67 23.53 8.53 -9.10
N LEU A 68 22.26 8.17 -9.19
CA LEU A 68 21.71 6.99 -8.49
C LEU A 68 21.94 5.68 -9.27
N GLY A 69 22.43 5.76 -10.50
CA GLY A 69 22.62 4.62 -11.38
C GLY A 69 21.30 4.07 -11.94
N VAL A 70 21.35 2.83 -12.43
CA VAL A 70 20.17 2.09 -12.90
C VAL A 70 19.36 1.68 -11.67
N ASP A 71 18.07 2.07 -11.62
CA ASP A 71 17.16 1.61 -10.58
C ASP A 71 17.05 0.08 -10.66
N PRO A 72 17.54 -0.68 -9.66
CA PRO A 72 17.38 -2.13 -9.63
C PRO A 72 15.92 -2.55 -9.33
N GLY A 73 15.04 -1.57 -9.11
CA GLY A 73 13.72 -1.73 -8.55
C GLY A 73 13.78 -1.70 -7.04
N LEU A 74 12.77 -1.09 -6.42
CA LEU A 74 12.56 -1.23 -4.99
C LEU A 74 12.17 -2.69 -4.71
N ILE A 75 13.00 -3.42 -3.98
CA ILE A 75 12.59 -4.69 -3.37
C ILE A 75 11.59 -4.33 -2.27
N LYS A 76 10.30 -4.28 -2.63
CA LYS A 76 9.24 -4.33 -1.63
C LYS A 76 9.37 -5.68 -0.96
N ASP A 77 9.62 -5.69 0.35
CA ASP A 77 9.65 -6.89 1.18
C ASP A 77 8.53 -7.83 0.70
N GLY A 78 8.89 -8.95 0.05
CA GLY A 78 7.95 -9.94 -0.49
C GLY A 78 7.12 -10.63 0.59
N VAL A 79 7.09 -10.08 1.80
CA VAL A 79 6.34 -10.54 2.97
C VAL A 79 4.85 -10.59 2.68
N GLU A 80 4.26 -9.66 1.91
CA GLU A 80 2.82 -9.75 1.60
C GLU A 80 2.52 -10.86 0.58
N ALA A 81 3.32 -10.97 -0.47
CA ALA A 81 3.22 -12.07 -1.43
C ALA A 81 3.44 -13.43 -0.74
N HIS A 82 4.45 -13.51 0.13
CA HIS A 82 4.74 -14.71 0.91
C HIS A 82 3.66 -14.99 1.96
N LEU A 83 3.11 -13.97 2.63
CA LEU A 83 1.99 -14.13 3.57
C LEU A 83 0.74 -14.66 2.86
N GLN A 84 0.50 -14.23 1.62
CA GLN A 84 -0.58 -14.73 0.77
C GLN A 84 -0.34 -16.21 0.40
N GLU A 85 0.89 -16.58 0.02
CA GLU A 85 1.27 -17.97 -0.25
C GLU A 85 1.05 -18.85 0.98
N LEU A 86 1.62 -18.46 2.12
CA LEU A 86 1.50 -19.21 3.37
C LEU A 86 0.05 -19.34 3.84
N LEU A 87 -0.74 -18.26 3.78
CA LEU A 87 -2.15 -18.33 4.18
C LEU A 87 -2.97 -19.20 3.21
N ALA A 88 -2.63 -19.19 1.92
CA ALA A 88 -3.29 -20.06 0.95
C ALA A 88 -2.97 -21.55 1.18
N GLU A 89 -1.71 -21.87 1.52
CA GLU A 89 -1.29 -23.22 1.90
C GLU A 89 -1.91 -23.66 3.23
N HIS A 90 -2.04 -22.73 4.19
CA HIS A 90 -2.58 -22.97 5.51
C HIS A 90 -3.94 -22.29 5.72
N ILE A 91 -4.85 -22.43 4.74
CA ILE A 91 -6.15 -21.71 4.74
C ILE A 91 -7.01 -22.02 5.97
N THR A 92 -6.79 -23.18 6.60
CA THR A 92 -7.42 -23.59 7.86
C THR A 92 -7.08 -22.68 9.04
N THR A 93 -6.08 -21.81 8.92
CA THR A 93 -5.78 -20.73 9.88
C THR A 93 -6.97 -19.78 10.05
N LEU A 94 -7.81 -19.62 9.01
CA LEU A 94 -9.03 -18.81 9.08
C LEU A 94 -10.19 -19.53 9.81
N GLY A 95 -10.14 -20.87 9.83
CA GLY A 95 -11.07 -21.75 10.54
C GLY A 95 -10.99 -23.19 10.03
N ALA A 96 -11.38 -24.14 10.88
CA ALA A 96 -11.49 -25.54 10.47
C ALA A 96 -12.49 -25.71 9.32
N GLY A 97 -12.18 -26.56 8.35
CA GLY A 97 -13.05 -26.80 7.18
C GLY A 97 -13.01 -25.74 6.08
N TRP A 98 -12.20 -24.69 6.24
CA TRP A 98 -11.99 -23.69 5.18
C TRP A 98 -11.19 -24.28 4.03
N THR A 99 -11.52 -23.89 2.80
CA THR A 99 -10.85 -24.36 1.57
C THR A 99 -10.50 -23.22 0.63
N LEU A 100 -9.32 -23.28 0.03
CA LEU A 100 -8.87 -22.29 -0.95
C LEU A 100 -9.65 -22.47 -2.26
N VAL A 101 -10.15 -21.36 -2.83
CA VAL A 101 -10.66 -21.34 -4.21
C VAL A 101 -9.58 -20.85 -5.15
N ARG A 102 -9.03 -19.66 -4.89
CA ARG A 102 -8.04 -19.02 -5.76
C ARG A 102 -7.27 -17.92 -5.04
N ARG A 103 -5.98 -17.83 -5.34
CA ARG A 103 -5.15 -16.65 -5.05
C ARG A 103 -5.31 -15.60 -6.15
N GLU A 104 -5.24 -14.32 -5.78
CA GLU A 104 -5.36 -13.18 -6.68
C GLU A 104 -6.59 -13.30 -7.60
N TYR A 105 -7.76 -13.43 -6.99
CA TYR A 105 -9.00 -13.57 -7.74
C TYR A 105 -9.35 -12.24 -8.43
N MET A 106 -9.25 -12.22 -9.76
CA MET A 106 -9.46 -11.01 -10.56
C MET A 106 -10.90 -10.49 -10.46
N THR A 107 -11.03 -9.22 -10.10
CA THR A 107 -12.28 -8.46 -10.19
C THR A 107 -12.15 -7.33 -11.22
N ALA A 108 -13.23 -6.59 -11.45
CA ALA A 108 -13.24 -5.44 -12.36
C ALA A 108 -12.30 -4.30 -11.96
N ILE A 109 -11.90 -4.22 -10.67
CA ILE A 109 -11.05 -3.14 -10.15
C ILE A 109 -9.67 -3.65 -9.68
N GLY A 110 -9.32 -4.90 -10.00
CA GLY A 110 -8.08 -5.55 -9.58
C GLY A 110 -8.32 -6.86 -8.80
N PRO A 111 -7.26 -7.58 -8.43
CA PRO A 111 -7.38 -8.84 -7.71
C PRO A 111 -7.67 -8.64 -6.22
N VAL A 112 -8.57 -9.46 -5.67
CA VAL A 112 -8.61 -9.71 -4.23
C VAL A 112 -7.59 -10.80 -3.88
N ASP A 113 -6.89 -10.68 -2.76
CA ASP A 113 -5.73 -11.52 -2.47
C ASP A 113 -6.07 -13.01 -2.40
N ILE A 114 -7.14 -13.38 -1.70
CA ILE A 114 -7.63 -14.76 -1.64
C ILE A 114 -9.14 -14.80 -1.75
N LEU A 115 -9.63 -15.71 -2.60
CA LEU A 115 -11.01 -16.21 -2.57
C LEU A 115 -11.00 -17.62 -1.98
N CYS A 116 -11.89 -17.87 -1.02
CA CYS A 116 -12.00 -19.15 -0.33
C CYS A 116 -13.46 -19.51 -0.03
N ARG A 117 -13.66 -20.73 0.45
CA ARG A 117 -14.92 -21.19 1.06
C ARG A 117 -14.71 -21.43 2.54
N ASP A 118 -15.67 -21.00 3.35
CA ASP A 118 -15.68 -21.36 4.76
C ASP A 118 -16.20 -22.80 4.98
N HIS A 119 -16.33 -23.19 6.24
CA HIS A 119 -16.82 -24.51 6.65
C HIS A 119 -18.26 -24.85 6.20
N GLU A 120 -19.08 -23.86 5.86
CA GLU A 120 -20.44 -24.05 5.35
C GLU A 120 -20.48 -23.98 3.81
N GLY A 121 -19.35 -23.73 3.15
CA GLY A 121 -19.27 -23.54 1.72
C GLY A 121 -19.62 -22.13 1.26
N ALA A 122 -19.76 -21.15 2.18
CA ALA A 122 -20.03 -19.76 1.83
C ALA A 122 -18.79 -19.10 1.19
N THR A 123 -19.02 -18.18 0.26
CA THR A 123 -17.92 -17.49 -0.44
C THR A 123 -17.30 -16.43 0.49
N VAL A 124 -15.98 -16.45 0.63
CA VAL A 124 -15.26 -15.47 1.46
C VAL A 124 -14.10 -14.85 0.69
N ALA A 125 -14.10 -13.52 0.62
CA ALA A 125 -13.01 -12.71 0.09
C ALA A 125 -12.09 -12.27 1.24
N VAL A 126 -10.79 -12.48 1.09
CA VAL A 126 -9.77 -12.15 2.09
C VAL A 126 -8.81 -11.10 1.53
N GLU A 127 -8.66 -9.99 2.24
CA GLU A 127 -7.60 -9.00 2.00
C GLU A 127 -6.49 -9.22 3.03
N LEU A 128 -5.24 -9.31 2.56
CA LEU A 128 -4.06 -9.52 3.37
C LEU A 128 -3.22 -8.25 3.47
N LYS A 129 -2.74 -7.96 4.67
CA LYS A 129 -1.73 -6.91 4.91
C LYS A 129 -0.69 -7.36 5.91
N ARG A 130 0.53 -6.84 5.82
CA ARG A 130 1.45 -6.92 6.96
C ARG A 130 0.91 -6.07 8.13
N ARG A 131 0.53 -4.82 7.84
CA ARG A 131 -0.12 -3.91 8.79
C ARG A 131 -1.36 -3.30 8.13
N ALA A 132 -2.54 -3.62 8.64
CA ALA A 132 -3.78 -3.13 8.07
C ALA A 132 -4.23 -1.79 8.70
N GLY A 133 -4.44 -0.80 7.83
CA GLY A 133 -5.06 0.49 8.15
C GLY A 133 -6.48 0.59 7.57
N ILE A 134 -7.06 1.80 7.64
CA ILE A 134 -8.41 2.11 7.11
C ILE A 134 -8.47 1.87 5.59
N ASP A 135 -7.37 2.14 4.89
CA ASP A 135 -7.20 1.91 3.45
C ASP A 135 -7.47 0.46 3.04
N ALA A 136 -7.03 -0.52 3.84
CA ALA A 136 -7.28 -1.94 3.61
C ALA A 136 -8.76 -2.30 3.77
N VAL A 137 -9.44 -1.70 4.75
CA VAL A 137 -10.90 -1.88 4.96
C VAL A 137 -11.68 -1.30 3.79
N GLU A 138 -11.31 -0.10 3.34
CA GLU A 138 -11.95 0.56 2.19
C GLU A 138 -11.71 -0.23 0.90
N GLN A 139 -10.51 -0.81 0.73
CA GLN A 139 -10.21 -1.68 -0.39
C GLN A 139 -11.10 -2.94 -0.39
N LEU A 140 -11.15 -3.66 0.73
CA LEU A 140 -11.98 -4.85 0.85
C LEU A 140 -13.47 -4.54 0.69
N THR A 141 -13.94 -3.40 1.22
CA THR A 141 -15.34 -2.96 1.04
C THR A 141 -15.70 -2.81 -0.44
N ARG A 142 -14.84 -2.16 -1.24
CA ARG A 142 -15.06 -2.01 -2.68
C ARG A 142 -15.10 -3.35 -3.40
N TYR A 143 -14.25 -4.31 -3.02
CA TYR A 143 -14.32 -5.66 -3.58
C TYR A 143 -15.62 -6.36 -3.22
N LEU A 144 -16.03 -6.33 -1.95
CA LEU A 144 -17.27 -6.96 -1.50
C LEU A 144 -18.50 -6.37 -2.21
N GLU A 145 -18.57 -5.05 -2.37
CA GLU A 145 -19.66 -4.40 -3.11
C GLU A 145 -19.76 -4.88 -4.56
N LEU A 146 -18.62 -5.09 -5.23
CA LEU A 146 -18.59 -5.56 -6.61
C LEU A 146 -18.89 -7.05 -6.70
N MET A 147 -18.26 -7.86 -5.85
CA MET A 147 -18.40 -9.31 -5.86
C MET A 147 -19.81 -9.76 -5.46
N ASN A 148 -20.47 -9.04 -4.56
CA ASN A 148 -21.87 -9.31 -4.20
C ASN A 148 -22.88 -8.93 -5.30
N ARG A 149 -22.46 -8.28 -6.39
CA ARG A 149 -23.30 -8.08 -7.58
C ARG A 149 -23.30 -9.28 -8.52
N ASP A 150 -22.35 -10.20 -8.36
CA ASP A 150 -22.28 -11.43 -9.15
C ASP A 150 -23.12 -12.53 -8.48
N PRO A 151 -24.25 -12.96 -9.09
CA PRO A 151 -25.11 -14.00 -8.50
C PRO A 151 -24.44 -15.37 -8.38
N LEU A 152 -23.33 -15.61 -9.09
CA LEU A 152 -22.58 -16.87 -8.99
C LEU A 152 -21.67 -16.91 -7.76
N LEU A 153 -21.33 -15.75 -7.21
CA LEU A 153 -20.47 -15.62 -6.03
C LEU A 153 -21.27 -15.26 -4.79
N ALA A 154 -22.29 -14.42 -4.94
CA ALA A 154 -23.06 -13.88 -3.83
C ALA A 154 -23.80 -14.99 -3.04
N PRO A 155 -23.89 -14.87 -1.70
CA PRO A 155 -23.27 -13.82 -0.88
C PRO A 155 -21.76 -14.03 -0.69
N VAL A 156 -21.01 -12.94 -0.68
CA VAL A 156 -19.56 -12.91 -0.40
C VAL A 156 -19.32 -12.15 0.90
N ALA A 157 -18.77 -12.85 1.90
CA ALA A 157 -18.32 -12.25 3.16
C ALA A 157 -16.86 -11.78 3.08
N GLY A 158 -16.48 -10.85 3.96
CA GLY A 158 -15.14 -10.28 4.02
C GLY A 158 -14.33 -10.72 5.22
N VAL A 159 -13.05 -11.02 4.99
CA VAL A 159 -12.04 -11.18 6.06
C VAL A 159 -10.87 -10.25 5.80
N LEU A 160 -10.53 -9.41 6.78
CA LEU A 160 -9.28 -8.67 6.82
C LEU A 160 -8.26 -9.45 7.65
N ALA A 161 -7.24 -9.99 7.01
CA ALA A 161 -6.21 -10.80 7.65
C ALA A 161 -4.87 -10.06 7.67
N ALA A 162 -4.28 -9.84 8.84
CA ALA A 162 -3.01 -9.12 8.92
C ALA A 162 -2.16 -9.49 10.14
N GLN A 163 -0.83 -9.27 10.08
CA GLN A 163 0.02 -9.46 11.26
C GLN A 163 -0.26 -8.41 12.35
N ALA A 164 -0.66 -7.20 11.95
CA ALA A 164 -1.17 -6.18 12.85
C ALA A 164 -2.33 -5.42 12.21
N ILE A 165 -3.36 -5.10 12.99
CA ILE A 165 -4.52 -4.31 12.55
C ILE A 165 -4.62 -3.08 13.43
N ALA A 166 -4.63 -1.89 12.84
CA ALA A 166 -4.81 -0.65 13.59
C ALA A 166 -6.18 -0.63 14.28
N PRO A 167 -6.31 -0.13 15.53
CA PRO A 167 -7.58 -0.15 16.27
C PRO A 167 -8.75 0.46 15.48
N GLN A 168 -8.54 1.61 14.85
CA GLN A 168 -9.56 2.26 14.02
C GLN A 168 -9.97 1.45 12.79
N ALA A 169 -9.03 0.69 12.20
CA ALA A 169 -9.31 -0.18 11.07
C ALA A 169 -10.17 -1.38 11.50
N ARG A 170 -9.86 -1.96 12.68
CA ARG A 170 -10.68 -3.02 13.28
C ARG A 170 -12.11 -2.54 13.53
N THR A 171 -12.27 -1.39 14.19
CA THR A 171 -13.59 -0.82 14.45
C THR A 171 -14.40 -0.63 13.17
N LEU A 172 -13.79 -0.06 12.12
CA LEU A 172 -14.47 0.15 10.84
C LEU A 172 -14.80 -1.16 10.12
N ALA A 173 -13.90 -2.14 10.16
CA ALA A 173 -14.13 -3.45 9.55
C ALA A 173 -15.31 -4.16 10.21
N GLU A 174 -15.33 -4.21 11.54
CA GLU A 174 -16.40 -4.86 12.32
C GLU A 174 -17.76 -4.16 12.10
N ASP A 175 -17.79 -2.83 12.04
CA ASP A 175 -19.00 -2.04 11.69
C ASP A 175 -19.56 -2.42 10.31
N ARG A 176 -18.68 -2.76 9.35
CA ARG A 176 -19.04 -3.20 7.99
C ARG A 176 -19.27 -4.71 7.87
N GLY A 177 -19.29 -5.45 8.98
CA GLY A 177 -19.45 -6.91 8.96
C GLY A 177 -18.23 -7.67 8.38
N ILE A 178 -17.07 -7.04 8.34
CA ILE A 178 -15.81 -7.65 7.92
C ILE A 178 -15.12 -8.27 9.15
N ARG A 179 -14.86 -9.58 9.10
CA ARG A 179 -14.16 -10.28 10.17
C ARG A 179 -12.67 -9.92 10.15
N CYS A 180 -12.11 -9.55 11.30
CA CYS A 180 -10.68 -9.27 11.45
C CYS A 180 -9.93 -10.48 12.01
N VAL A 181 -8.85 -10.91 11.35
CA VAL A 181 -7.98 -12.02 11.77
C VAL A 181 -6.54 -11.52 11.91
N THR A 182 -5.94 -11.75 13.08
CA THR A 182 -4.52 -11.47 13.30
C THR A 182 -3.70 -12.72 12.98
N LEU A 183 -2.73 -12.59 12.08
CA LEU A 183 -1.90 -13.70 11.60
C LEU A 183 -0.58 -13.77 12.37
N ASP A 184 -0.24 -14.96 12.86
CA ASP A 184 1.12 -15.25 13.33
C ASP A 184 1.95 -15.76 12.15
N TYR A 185 2.88 -14.92 11.68
CA TYR A 185 3.73 -15.22 10.54
C TYR A 185 4.71 -16.36 10.82
N ASP A 186 5.21 -16.48 12.05
CA ASP A 186 6.16 -17.54 12.41
C ASP A 186 5.45 -18.89 12.40
N ALA A 187 4.23 -18.93 12.98
CA ALA A 187 3.39 -20.12 12.97
C ALA A 187 3.02 -20.55 11.54
N LEU A 188 2.67 -19.59 10.67
CA LEU A 188 2.37 -19.85 9.26
C LEU A 188 3.57 -20.42 8.48
N ARG A 189 4.81 -20.09 8.86
CA ARG A 189 6.02 -20.65 8.24
C ARG A 189 6.38 -22.04 8.77
N GLY A 190 5.60 -22.60 9.68
CA GLY A 190 5.96 -23.84 10.38
C GLY A 190 7.18 -23.69 11.29
N ILE A 191 7.53 -22.45 11.69
CA ILE A 191 8.56 -22.22 12.69
C ILE A 191 7.89 -22.44 14.05
N GLU A 192 8.13 -23.60 14.66
CA GLU A 192 7.79 -23.80 16.06
C GLU A 192 8.57 -22.75 16.88
N ARG A 193 7.87 -21.87 17.60
CA ARG A 193 8.49 -21.08 18.65
C ARG A 193 9.02 -22.06 19.68
N THR A 194 10.32 -22.33 19.64
CA THR A 194 11.01 -22.89 20.79
C THR A 194 10.95 -21.78 21.84
N ASP A 195 10.08 -21.92 22.83
CA ASP A 195 10.01 -21.04 23.98
C ASP A 195 11.37 -21.05 24.71
N THR A 196 12.28 -20.18 24.29
CA THR A 196 13.39 -19.75 25.13
C THR A 196 13.05 -18.36 25.64
N LEU A 197 12.39 -18.37 26.79
CA LEU A 197 12.40 -17.27 27.74
C LEU A 197 13.85 -16.91 28.06
N PHE A 198 14.25 -15.68 27.72
CA PHE A 198 15.27 -14.92 28.44
C PHE A 198 14.74 -13.51 28.65
#